data_AF-A0A2D6X3N8-F1
#
_entry.id   AF-A0A2D6X3N8-F1
#
_cell.length_a   1.000
_cell.length_b   1.000
_cell.length_c   1.000
_cell.angle_alpha   90.00
_cell.angle_beta   90.00
_cell.angle_gamma   90.00
#
_symmetry.space_group_name_H-M   'P 1'
#
loop_
_entity.id
_entity.type
_entity.pdbx_description
1 polymer ?
#
loop_
_entity_poly.entity_id
_entity_poly.type
_entity_poly.pdbx_seq_one_letter_code
_entity_poly.pdbx_strand_id
1 'polypeptide(L)'
;MPCYVTYKIKTQIKATDVELFKLIAKEQNLRYTLERVDANTFNIVTTSPVTGTMEELTVRKLTKEAKKRNWKIKEIKQVQVKG
;
A
#
# COMPACT_ATOMS: atom_id res chain seq x y z
N MET A 1 5.55 -11.40 24.14
CA MET A 1 4.87 -10.23 23.53
C MET A 1 4.86 -10.40 22.03
N PRO A 2 3.69 -10.38 21.35
CA PRO A 2 3.65 -10.37 19.90
C PRO A 2 4.18 -9.02 19.39
N CYS A 3 5.35 -9.02 18.76
CA CYS A 3 5.84 -7.86 18.02
C CYS A 3 5.01 -7.72 16.75
N TYR A 4 4.22 -6.67 16.64
CA TYR A 4 3.46 -6.40 15.41
C TYR A 4 4.38 -5.70 14.42
N VAL A 5 4.47 -6.24 13.22
CA VAL A 5 5.13 -5.56 12.10
C VAL A 5 4.04 -4.83 11.32
N THR A 6 4.34 -3.60 10.92
CA THR A 6 3.47 -2.78 10.07
C THR A 6 4.24 -2.36 8.84
N TYR A 7 3.81 -2.80 7.65
CA TYR A 7 4.36 -2.25 6.41
C TYR A 7 3.72 -0.91 6.08
N LYS A 8 4.58 0.05 5.79
CA LYS A 8 4.22 1.34 5.20
C LYS A 8 4.69 1.33 3.75
N ILE A 9 3.76 1.16 2.82
CA ILE A 9 4.07 1.18 1.38
C ILE A 9 3.63 2.52 0.82
N LYS A 10 4.55 3.26 0.21
CA LYS A 10 4.25 4.49 -0.51
C LYS A 10 4.28 4.19 -2.01
N THR A 11 3.12 4.23 -2.65
CA THR A 11 2.96 3.99 -4.09
C THR A 11 2.44 5.25 -4.75
N GLN A 12 3.16 5.75 -5.75
CA GLN A 12 2.71 6.86 -6.58
C GLN A 12 1.93 6.32 -7.79
N ILE A 13 0.70 6.79 -7.93
CA ILE A 13 -0.21 6.42 -9.01
C ILE A 13 -0.77 7.65 -9.72
N LYS A 14 -1.30 7.46 -10.92
CA LYS A 14 -2.00 8.52 -11.65
C LYS A 14 -3.41 8.70 -11.12
N ALA A 15 -3.98 9.90 -11.30
CA ALA A 15 -5.36 10.23 -10.94
C ALA A 15 -6.38 9.23 -11.49
N THR A 16 -6.17 8.76 -12.73
CA THR A 16 -7.00 7.77 -13.42
C THR A 16 -7.00 6.40 -12.74
N ASP A 17 -5.92 6.06 -12.04
CA ASP A 17 -5.76 4.77 -11.36
C ASP A 17 -6.22 4.83 -9.89
N VAL A 18 -6.54 6.01 -9.37
CA VAL A 18 -6.94 6.18 -7.96
C VAL A 18 -8.20 5.42 -7.63
N GLU A 19 -9.24 5.51 -8.46
CA GLU A 19 -10.50 4.80 -8.21
C GLU A 19 -10.31 3.29 -8.22
N LEU A 20 -9.48 2.80 -9.12
CA LEU A 20 -9.14 1.39 -9.19
C LEU A 20 -8.35 0.93 -7.96
N PHE A 21 -7.40 1.74 -7.48
CA PHE A 21 -6.72 1.44 -6.23
C PHE A 21 -7.70 1.37 -5.06
N LYS A 22 -8.66 2.31 -4.97
CA LYS A 22 -9.68 2.30 -3.90
C LYS A 22 -10.48 1.00 -3.89
N LEU A 23 -10.82 0.46 -5.07
CA LEU A 23 -11.50 -0.84 -5.20
C LEU A 23 -10.63 -1.99 -4.67
N ILE A 24 -9.37 -2.05 -5.08
CA ILE A 24 -8.42 -3.09 -4.61
C ILE A 24 -8.23 -3.00 -3.10
N ALA A 25 -8.06 -1.78 -2.58
CA ALA A 25 -7.89 -1.56 -1.15
C ALA A 25 -9.14 -1.96 -0.35
N LYS A 26 -10.34 -1.72 -0.90
CA LYS A 26 -11.59 -2.19 -0.29
C LYS A 26 -11.70 -3.71 -0.30
N GLU A 27 -11.39 -4.35 -1.42
CA GLU A 27 -11.41 -5.82 -1.57
C GLU A 27 -10.44 -6.51 -0.61
N GLN A 28 -9.26 -5.92 -0.41
CA GLN A 28 -8.23 -6.46 0.48
C GLN A 28 -8.25 -5.89 1.90
N ASN A 29 -9.30 -5.12 2.24
CA ASN A 29 -9.47 -4.47 3.54
C ASN A 29 -8.22 -3.69 4.01
N LEU A 30 -7.54 -3.02 3.07
CA LEU A 30 -6.33 -2.26 3.33
C LEU A 30 -6.68 -0.88 3.87
N ARG A 31 -6.01 -0.49 4.94
CA ARG A 31 -6.01 0.92 5.37
C ARG A 31 -4.96 1.67 4.54
N TYR A 32 -5.37 2.78 3.95
CA TYR A 32 -4.50 3.63 3.15
C TYR A 32 -4.84 5.10 3.34
N THR A 33 -3.84 5.93 3.07
CA THR A 33 -3.95 7.38 3.02
C THR A 33 -3.61 7.83 1.61
N LEU A 34 -4.47 8.65 1.01
CA LEU A 34 -4.23 9.30 -0.28
C LEU A 34 -3.63 10.68 -0.01
N GLU A 35 -2.41 10.91 -0.49
CA GLU A 35 -1.77 12.22 -0.49
C GLU A 35 -1.71 12.71 -1.95
N ARG A 36 -2.38 13.82 -2.26
CA ARG A 36 -2.26 14.43 -3.60
C ARG A 36 -0.89 15.08 -3.73
N VAL A 37 -0.14 14.70 -4.76
CA VAL A 37 1.17 15.30 -5.06
C VAL A 37 0.99 16.41 -6.09
N ASP A 38 0.25 16.11 -7.15
CA ASP A 38 0.04 17.02 -8.28
C ASP A 38 -1.40 16.89 -8.81
N ALA A 39 -1.73 17.65 -9.87
CA ALA A 39 -3.03 17.56 -10.53
C ALA A 39 -3.35 16.14 -11.02
N ASN A 40 -2.34 15.41 -11.50
CA ASN A 40 -2.48 14.08 -12.11
C ASN A 40 -1.86 12.95 -11.27
N THR A 41 -1.32 13.23 -10.10
CA THR A 41 -0.47 12.30 -9.36
C THR A 41 -0.87 12.22 -7.90
N PHE A 42 -1.03 11.00 -7.39
CA PHE A 42 -1.35 10.73 -6.00
C PHE A 42 -0.32 9.76 -5.42
N ASN A 43 0.13 10.05 -4.21
CA ASN A 43 0.82 9.08 -3.38
C ASN A 43 -0.21 8.35 -2.53
N ILE A 44 -0.07 7.05 -2.46
CA ILE A 44 -0.86 6.18 -1.62
C ILE A 44 0.06 5.60 -0.58
N VAL A 45 -0.24 5.88 0.67
CA VAL A 45 0.44 5.32 1.82
C VAL A 45 -0.45 4.24 2.40
N THR A 46 -0.20 2.97 2.08
CA THR A 46 -0.88 1.85 2.72
C THR A 46 -0.19 1.51 4.04
N THR A 47 -0.99 1.37 5.09
CA THR A 47 -0.58 0.93 6.42
C THR A 47 -1.40 -0.29 6.78
N SER A 48 -0.79 -1.46 6.94
CA SER A 48 -1.52 -2.67 7.29
C SER A 48 -0.95 -3.26 8.58
N PRO A 49 -1.73 -3.29 9.69
CA PRO A 49 -1.38 -4.03 10.89
C PRO A 49 -1.86 -5.47 10.69
N VAL A 50 -1.02 -6.34 10.15
CA VAL A 50 -1.43 -7.73 9.88
C VAL A 50 -0.32 -8.68 10.30
N THR A 51 -0.71 -9.79 10.90
CA THR A 51 0.16 -10.91 11.28
C THR A 51 0.90 -11.48 10.06
N GLY A 52 2.20 -11.77 10.22
CA GLY A 52 3.22 -11.80 9.16
C GLY A 52 3.01 -12.65 7.90
N THR A 53 2.12 -13.64 7.88
CA THR A 53 1.83 -14.45 6.67
C THR A 53 0.90 -13.73 5.67
N MET A 54 0.01 -12.86 6.14
CA MET A 54 -0.82 -12.03 5.25
C MET A 54 -0.05 -10.82 4.70
N GLU A 55 1.01 -10.37 5.37
CA GLU A 55 1.85 -9.23 4.95
C GLU A 55 2.56 -9.49 3.62
N GLU A 56 3.27 -10.61 3.47
CA GLU A 56 4.05 -10.87 2.26
C GLU A 56 3.16 -11.06 1.02
N LEU A 57 1.99 -11.70 1.20
CA LEU A 57 1.01 -11.88 0.13
C LEU A 57 0.39 -10.55 -0.30
N THR A 58 0.06 -9.68 0.65
CA THR A 58 -0.52 -8.37 0.37
C THR A 58 0.48 -7.47 -0.34
N VAL A 59 1.71 -7.36 0.19
CA VAL A 59 2.79 -6.59 -0.44
C VAL A 59 3.09 -7.14 -1.83
N ARG A 60 3.22 -8.46 -2.00
CA ARG A 60 3.43 -9.08 -3.32
C ARG A 60 2.29 -8.79 -4.30
N LYS A 61 1.03 -8.88 -3.88
CA LYS A 61 -0.13 -8.56 -4.73
C LYS A 61 -0.11 -7.09 -5.16
N LEU A 62 0.12 -6.18 -4.22
CA LEU A 62 0.19 -4.74 -4.46
C LEU A 62 1.37 -4.40 -5.39
N THR A 63 2.51 -5.07 -5.22
CA THR A 63 3.70 -4.92 -6.07
C THR A 63 3.46 -5.47 -7.49
N LYS A 64 2.75 -6.60 -7.62
CA LYS A 64 2.35 -7.16 -8.91
C LYS A 64 1.37 -6.26 -9.65
N GLU A 65 0.32 -5.77 -8.98
CA GLU A 65 -0.64 -4.84 -9.57
C GLU A 65 0.05 -3.53 -9.96
N ALA A 66 0.95 -3.02 -9.11
CA ALA A 66 1.76 -1.86 -9.42
C ALA A 66 2.62 -2.07 -10.68
N LYS A 67 3.31 -3.21 -10.80
CA LYS A 67 4.10 -3.53 -11.99
C LYS A 67 3.25 -3.69 -13.24
N LYS A 68 2.07 -4.31 -13.13
CA LYS A 68 1.12 -4.50 -14.22
C LYS A 68 0.57 -3.17 -14.75
N ARG A 69 0.35 -2.21 -13.87
CA ARG A 69 -0.23 -0.90 -14.17
C ARG A 69 0.77 0.25 -14.22
N ASN A 70 2.06 -0.09 -14.19
CA ASN A 70 3.17 0.86 -14.20
C ASN A 70 3.10 1.92 -13.09
N TRP A 71 2.59 1.54 -11.92
CA TRP A 71 2.60 2.37 -10.71
C TRP A 71 3.99 2.40 -10.09
N LYS A 72 4.38 3.58 -9.59
CA LYS A 72 5.72 3.81 -9.09
C LYS A 72 5.74 3.62 -7.57
N ILE A 73 6.19 2.45 -7.11
CA ILE A 73 6.42 2.21 -5.68
C ILE A 73 7.65 3.03 -5.25
N LYS A 74 7.44 3.98 -4.36
CA LYS A 74 8.49 4.86 -3.83
C LYS A 74 9.17 4.28 -2.60
N GLU A 75 8.41 3.62 -1.73
CA GLU A 75 8.94 3.15 -0.46
C GLU A 75 8.16 1.93 0.03
N ILE A 76 8.89 0.95 0.57
CA ILE A 76 8.32 -0.15 1.36
C ILE A 76 9.13 -0.19 2.64
N LYS A 77 8.55 0.32 3.74
CA LYS A 77 9.18 0.28 5.06
C LYS A 77 8.48 -0.72 5.94
N GLN A 78 9.28 -1.57 6.58
CA GLN A 78 8.84 -2.45 7.66
C GLN A 78 8.99 -1.70 8.98
N VAL A 79 7.88 -1.39 9.65
CA VAL A 79 7.88 -0.69 10.94
C VAL A 79 7.52 -1.70 12.02
N GLN A 80 8.48 -2.00 12.90
CA GLN A 80 8.26 -2.87 14.04
C GLN A 80 7.59 -2.07 15.16
N VAL A 81 6.35 -2.42 15.49
CA VAL A 81 5.63 -1.87 16.63
C VAL A 81 5.95 -2.75 17.84
N LYS A 82 6.79 -2.25 18.75
CA LYS A 82 6.95 -2.86 20.07
C LYS A 82 5.64 -2.64 20.85
N GLY A 83 4.94 -3.74 21.14
CA GLY A 83 3.78 -3.76 22.04
C GLY A 83 4.19 -3.75 23.50
#